data_AF-A0AA37HKE6-F1
#
_entry.id   AF-A0AA37HKE6-F1
#
_cell.length_a   1.000
_cell.length_b   1.000
_cell.length_c   1.000
_cell.angle_alpha   90.00
_cell.angle_beta   90.00
_cell.angle_gamma   90.00
#
_symmetry.space_group_name_H-M   'P 1'
#
loop_
_entity.id
_entity.type
_entity.pdbx_description
1 polymer ?
#
loop_
_entity_poly.entity_id
_entity_poly.type
_entity_poly.pdbx_seq_one_letter_code
_entity_poly.pdbx_strand_id
1 'polypeptide(L)'
;MIRRLSLTLAAGLLALGATAALAGGSSAPFEQYQPDPALRTAPKANLEARVRRACAVVQARMTSASESSLERPCGCYASRTMRSLDDAEIESYRTTGYFNDSARAKALGALDACKLQRPV
;
A
#
# COMPACT_ATOMS: atom_id res chain seq x y z
N MET A 1 -31.70 63.74 -12.53
CA MET A 1 -32.61 62.58 -12.60
C MET A 1 -32.00 61.53 -13.53
N ILE A 2 -32.16 60.24 -13.19
CA ILE A 2 -31.93 59.04 -14.04
C ILE A 2 -30.43 58.72 -14.29
N ARG A 3 -29.79 57.67 -13.73
CA ARG A 3 -30.05 56.22 -13.61
C ARG A 3 -29.43 55.41 -14.78
N ARG A 4 -28.28 54.78 -14.45
CA ARG A 4 -27.81 53.41 -14.75
C ARG A 4 -27.17 53.04 -16.10
N LEU A 5 -26.06 52.33 -15.89
CA LEU A 5 -25.47 51.18 -16.61
C LEU A 5 -24.83 51.45 -17.97
N SER A 6 -23.51 51.24 -18.02
CA SER A 6 -22.88 50.32 -18.98
C SER A 6 -21.52 49.86 -18.44
N LEU A 7 -21.23 48.60 -18.74
CA LEU A 7 -20.18 47.73 -18.22
C LEU A 7 -18.75 48.26 -18.42
N THR A 8 -17.87 48.02 -17.44
CA THR A 8 -16.43 47.93 -17.67
C THR A 8 -15.83 46.72 -16.97
N LEU A 9 -15.46 45.76 -17.83
CA LEU A 9 -14.35 44.81 -17.86
C LEU A 9 -13.63 44.39 -16.56
N ALA A 10 -13.49 43.07 -16.50
CA ALA A 10 -12.60 42.27 -15.69
C ALA A 10 -11.12 42.67 -15.77
N ALA A 11 -10.43 42.58 -14.63
CA ALA A 11 -9.05 42.12 -14.48
C ALA A 11 -8.67 42.07 -12.99
N GLY A 12 -9.25 41.10 -12.26
CA GLY A 12 -8.83 40.81 -10.89
C GLY A 12 -7.59 39.92 -10.89
N LEU A 13 -6.42 40.51 -10.63
CA LEU A 13 -5.19 39.79 -10.36
C LEU A 13 -5.36 38.91 -9.11
N LEU A 14 -5.13 37.60 -9.26
CA LEU A 14 -4.81 36.72 -8.15
C LEU A 14 -3.46 36.07 -8.43
N ALA A 15 -2.41 36.74 -7.98
CA ALA A 15 -1.19 36.06 -7.57
C ALA A 15 -1.49 35.33 -6.26
N LEU A 16 -1.12 34.05 -6.16
CA LEU A 16 -0.83 33.22 -4.98
C LEU A 16 -0.81 31.78 -5.52
N GLY A 17 0.34 31.21 -5.89
CA GLY A 17 1.20 30.54 -4.92
C GLY A 17 1.09 29.02 -5.12
N ALA A 18 2.16 28.31 -4.76
CA ALA A 18 2.28 26.85 -4.74
C ALA A 18 2.48 26.16 -6.10
N THR A 19 3.75 26.03 -6.45
CA THR A 19 4.33 24.82 -7.03
C THR A 19 3.76 23.58 -6.33
N ALA A 20 2.68 23.01 -6.87
CA ALA A 20 2.24 21.67 -6.49
C ALA A 20 3.22 20.70 -7.14
N ALA A 21 4.17 20.27 -6.30
CA ALA A 21 5.11 19.20 -6.55
C ALA A 21 4.41 18.00 -7.21
N LEU A 22 5.18 17.29 -8.03
CA LEU A 22 4.86 15.96 -8.50
C LEU A 22 4.55 15.04 -7.30
N ALA A 23 3.27 14.95 -6.95
CA ALA A 23 2.72 13.84 -6.20
C ALA A 23 1.93 12.99 -7.20
N GLY A 24 2.65 12.37 -8.14
CA GLY A 24 2.20 11.13 -8.78
C GLY A 24 2.19 10.01 -7.74
N GLY A 25 1.44 10.20 -6.65
CA GLY A 25 0.99 9.12 -5.81
C GLY A 25 0.03 8.32 -6.68
N SER A 26 0.49 7.15 -7.12
CA SER A 26 -0.34 6.20 -7.85
C SER A 26 -1.45 5.72 -6.91
N SER A 27 -2.52 6.50 -6.80
CA SER A 27 -3.83 6.07 -6.34
C SER A 27 -4.51 5.43 -7.54
N ALA A 28 -3.98 4.29 -7.99
CA ALA A 28 -4.81 3.39 -8.78
C ALA A 28 -5.96 3.01 -7.84
N PRO A 29 -7.23 3.31 -8.20
CA PRO A 29 -8.36 2.91 -7.39
C PRO A 29 -8.30 1.39 -7.19
N PHE A 30 -8.77 0.92 -6.04
CA PHE A 30 -8.95 -0.49 -5.71
C PHE A 30 -10.04 -1.16 -6.60
N GLU A 31 -10.14 -0.77 -7.86
CA GLU A 31 -11.03 -1.35 -8.85
C GLU A 31 -10.40 -2.67 -9.33
N GLN A 32 -10.95 -3.75 -8.78
CA GLN A 32 -10.76 -5.12 -9.25
C GLN A 32 -9.33 -5.65 -9.08
N TYR A 33 -9.00 -6.09 -7.85
CA TYR A 33 -8.11 -7.24 -7.70
C TYR A 33 -8.73 -8.38 -8.50
N GLN A 34 -8.31 -8.55 -9.74
CA GLN A 34 -8.58 -9.75 -10.52
C GLN A 34 -7.59 -10.78 -9.96
N PRO A 35 -8.01 -11.76 -9.13
CA PRO A 35 -7.12 -12.81 -8.68
C PRO A 35 -6.56 -13.49 -9.93
N ASP A 36 -5.29 -13.21 -10.22
CA ASP A 36 -4.58 -13.80 -11.33
C ASP A 36 -4.76 -15.33 -11.22
N PRO A 37 -5.27 -16.05 -12.23
CA PRO A 37 -5.45 -17.50 -12.12
C PRO A 37 -4.13 -18.23 -11.85
N ALA A 38 -2.99 -17.57 -12.14
CA ALA A 38 -1.66 -18.00 -11.75
C ALA A 38 -1.38 -17.92 -10.24
N LEU A 39 -2.04 -17.03 -9.49
CA LEU A 39 -1.93 -16.91 -8.03
C LEU A 39 -2.69 -18.01 -7.28
N ARG A 40 -3.78 -18.57 -7.85
CA ARG A 40 -4.48 -19.75 -7.26
C ARG A 40 -3.56 -20.97 -7.17
N THR A 41 -2.74 -21.19 -8.19
CA THR A 41 -1.79 -22.32 -8.23
C THR A 41 -0.37 -21.95 -7.84
N ALA A 42 -0.09 -20.66 -7.60
CA ALA A 42 1.24 -20.19 -7.26
C ALA A 42 1.79 -20.93 -6.03
N PRO A 43 3.02 -21.48 -6.10
CA PRO A 43 3.64 -22.10 -4.94
C PRO A 43 3.76 -21.08 -3.81
N LYS A 44 3.69 -21.55 -2.55
CA LYS A 44 3.80 -20.68 -1.35
C LYS A 44 5.02 -19.75 -1.41
N ALA A 45 6.10 -20.16 -2.10
CA ALA A 45 7.29 -19.33 -2.35
C ALA A 45 7.00 -18.02 -3.12
N ASN A 46 6.09 -18.03 -4.10
CA ASN A 46 5.70 -16.81 -4.83
C ASN A 46 4.85 -15.87 -3.97
N LEU A 47 3.99 -16.43 -3.12
CA LEU A 47 3.24 -15.64 -2.14
C LEU A 47 4.19 -15.00 -1.12
N GLU A 48 5.16 -15.76 -0.63
CA GLU A 48 6.20 -15.26 0.28
C GLU A 48 7.00 -14.11 -0.35
N ALA A 49 7.43 -14.25 -1.61
CA ALA A 49 8.15 -13.20 -2.33
C ALA A 49 7.30 -11.91 -2.47
N ARG A 50 5.99 -12.05 -2.77
CA ARG A 50 5.05 -10.91 -2.81
C ARG A 50 4.93 -10.24 -1.44
N VAL A 51 4.71 -11.01 -0.38
CA VAL A 51 4.59 -10.49 0.99
C VAL A 51 5.88 -9.79 1.43
N ARG A 52 7.04 -10.36 1.10
CA ARG A 52 8.36 -9.77 1.39
C ARG A 52 8.52 -8.41 0.70
N ARG A 53 8.21 -8.33 -0.60
CA ARG A 53 8.32 -7.07 -1.35
C ARG A 53 7.32 -6.02 -0.85
N ALA A 54 6.08 -6.42 -0.56
CA ALA A 54 5.08 -5.52 0.02
C ALA A 54 5.55 -4.95 1.37
N CYS A 55 6.11 -5.80 2.24
CA CYS A 55 6.70 -5.36 3.50
C CYS A 55 7.83 -4.35 3.27
N ALA A 56 8.78 -4.63 2.36
CA ALA A 56 9.91 -3.74 2.12
C ALA A 56 9.47 -2.35 1.66
N VAL A 57 8.52 -2.28 0.72
CA VAL A 57 7.96 -1.01 0.22
C VAL A 57 7.26 -0.23 1.33
N VAL A 58 6.42 -0.88 2.14
CA VAL A 58 5.69 -0.22 3.23
C VAL A 58 6.64 0.27 4.31
N GLN A 59 7.58 -0.58 4.73
CA GLN A 59 8.56 -0.24 5.76
C GLN A 59 9.51 0.87 5.32
N ALA A 60 9.95 0.84 4.05
CA ALA A 60 10.79 1.90 3.48
C ALA A 60 10.05 3.25 3.51
N ARG A 61 8.75 3.25 3.17
CA ARG A 61 7.91 4.46 3.26
C ARG A 61 7.72 4.95 4.70
N MET A 62 7.54 4.03 5.65
CA MET A 62 7.29 4.38 7.05
C MET A 62 8.54 4.83 7.82
N THR A 63 9.70 4.26 7.50
CA THR A 63 10.96 4.47 8.25
C THR A 63 11.96 5.31 7.47
N SER A 64 11.68 5.66 6.21
CA SER A 64 12.62 6.29 5.29
C SER A 64 13.93 5.51 5.09
N ALA A 65 13.96 4.22 5.45
CA ALA A 65 15.07 3.33 5.21
C ALA A 65 15.10 2.83 3.75
N SER A 66 16.26 2.36 3.27
CA SER A 66 16.33 1.72 1.96
C SER A 66 15.69 0.33 1.99
N GLU A 67 15.04 -0.06 0.89
CA GLU A 67 14.43 -1.40 0.75
C GLU A 67 15.45 -2.52 0.98
N SER A 68 16.71 -2.31 0.59
CA SER A 68 17.83 -3.25 0.81
C SER A 68 18.11 -3.52 2.29
N SER A 69 18.03 -2.50 3.15
CA SER A 69 18.18 -2.66 4.60
C SER A 69 17.03 -3.44 5.22
N LEU A 70 15.89 -3.49 4.54
CA LEU A 70 14.67 -4.15 4.99
C LEU A 70 14.49 -5.56 4.43
N GLU A 71 15.32 -6.01 3.48
CA GLU A 71 15.22 -7.34 2.88
C GLU A 71 15.28 -8.46 3.91
N ARG A 72 16.21 -8.37 4.87
CA ARG A 72 16.35 -9.35 5.96
C ARG A 72 15.15 -9.38 6.91
N PRO A 73 14.74 -8.26 7.54
CA PRO A 73 13.60 -8.28 8.46
C PRO A 73 12.26 -8.54 7.73
N CYS A 74 12.07 -8.05 6.51
CA CYS A 74 10.90 -8.40 5.70
C CYS A 74 10.91 -9.85 5.20
N GLY A 75 12.08 -10.45 5.00
CA GLY A 75 12.21 -11.89 4.76
C GLY A 75 11.78 -12.72 5.97
N CYS A 76 12.20 -12.33 7.17
CA CYS A 76 11.71 -12.92 8.43
C CYS A 76 10.18 -12.84 8.53
N TYR A 77 9.62 -11.65 8.27
CA TYR A 77 8.17 -11.43 8.34
C TYR A 77 7.42 -12.28 7.33
N ALA A 78 7.85 -12.30 6.07
CA ALA A 78 7.20 -13.05 5.03
C ALA A 78 7.20 -14.55 5.34
N SER A 79 8.35 -15.11 5.74
CA SER A 79 8.44 -16.54 6.04
C SER A 79 7.63 -16.93 7.27
N ARG A 80 7.69 -16.13 8.35
CA ARG A 80 6.93 -16.40 9.57
C ARG A 80 5.43 -16.28 9.33
N THR A 81 5.00 -15.26 8.59
CA THR A 81 3.59 -15.06 8.23
C THR A 81 3.12 -16.27 7.41
N MET A 82 3.76 -16.58 6.29
CA MET A 82 3.34 -17.68 5.40
C MET A 82 3.35 -19.06 6.08
N ARG A 83 4.22 -19.29 7.07
CA ARG A 83 4.23 -20.53 7.87
C ARG A 83 3.12 -20.59 8.92
N SER A 84 2.63 -19.44 9.38
CA SER A 84 1.55 -19.36 10.37
C SER A 84 0.15 -19.44 9.74
N LEU A 85 0.05 -19.19 8.43
CA LEU A 85 -1.22 -19.24 7.72
C LEU A 85 -1.66 -20.68 7.48
N ASP A 86 -2.92 -20.95 7.74
CA ASP A 86 -3.58 -22.19 7.32
C ASP A 86 -4.07 -22.12 5.87
N ASP A 87 -4.50 -23.24 5.32
CA ASP A 87 -4.85 -23.34 3.91
C ASP A 87 -6.09 -22.48 3.55
N ALA A 88 -7.03 -22.27 4.48
CA ALA A 88 -8.19 -21.40 4.26
C ALA A 88 -7.77 -19.92 4.21
N GLU A 89 -6.85 -19.51 5.08
CA GLU A 89 -6.28 -18.15 5.05
C GLU A 89 -5.43 -17.90 3.79
N ILE A 90 -4.67 -18.89 3.34
CA ILE A 90 -3.90 -18.81 2.10
C ILE A 90 -4.84 -18.70 0.90
N GLU A 91 -5.91 -19.48 0.87
CA GLU A 91 -6.90 -19.41 -0.22
C GLU A 91 -7.65 -18.07 -0.22
N SER A 92 -7.99 -17.56 0.97
CA SER A 92 -8.53 -16.21 1.13
C SER A 92 -7.56 -15.16 0.57
N TYR A 93 -6.27 -15.24 0.93
CA TYR A 93 -5.25 -14.32 0.43
C TYR A 93 -5.07 -14.40 -1.09
N ARG A 94 -5.15 -15.60 -1.68
CA ARG A 94 -5.11 -15.78 -3.14
C ARG A 94 -6.33 -15.21 -3.86
N THR A 95 -7.49 -15.33 -3.24
CA THR A 95 -8.75 -14.88 -3.83
C THR A 95 -8.91 -13.37 -3.74
N THR A 96 -8.43 -12.78 -2.65
CA THR A 96 -8.69 -11.38 -2.31
C THR A 96 -7.47 -10.47 -2.42
N GLY A 97 -6.27 -11.02 -2.36
CA GLY A 97 -5.02 -10.26 -2.36
C GLY A 97 -4.67 -9.62 -1.02
N TYR A 98 -5.51 -9.78 0.00
CA TYR A 98 -5.31 -9.22 1.34
C TYR A 98 -5.46 -10.29 2.42
N PHE A 99 -4.83 -10.07 3.58
CA PHE A 99 -5.00 -10.93 4.74
C PHE A 99 -6.37 -10.67 5.37
N ASN A 100 -7.14 -11.73 5.60
CA ASN A 100 -8.36 -11.67 6.40
C ASN A 100 -8.03 -11.38 7.88
N ASP A 101 -9.03 -11.17 8.73
CA ASP A 101 -8.79 -10.75 10.13
C ASP A 101 -7.94 -11.74 10.94
N SER A 102 -8.12 -13.05 10.74
CA SER A 102 -7.32 -14.07 11.43
C SER A 102 -5.86 -14.07 10.94
N ALA A 103 -5.64 -14.02 9.63
CA ALA A 103 -4.31 -13.92 9.02
C ALA A 103 -3.61 -12.61 9.40
N ARG A 104 -4.37 -11.53 9.52
CA ARG A 104 -3.87 -10.21 9.90
C ARG A 104 -3.34 -10.21 11.34
N ALA A 105 -4.02 -10.85 12.29
CA ALA A 105 -3.52 -11.00 13.64
C ALA A 105 -2.16 -11.75 13.68
N LYS A 106 -2.04 -12.81 12.89
CA LYS A 106 -0.79 -13.59 12.75
C LYS A 106 0.33 -12.76 12.09
N ALA A 107 0.00 -12.01 11.04
CA ALA A 107 0.91 -11.11 10.36
C ALA A 107 1.43 -10.00 11.29
N LEU A 108 0.55 -9.39 12.09
CA LEU A 108 0.96 -8.40 13.10
C LEU A 108 1.93 -9.02 14.11
N GLY A 109 1.64 -10.21 14.63
CA GLY A 109 2.57 -10.92 15.52
C GLY A 109 3.91 -11.29 14.86
N ALA A 110 3.92 -11.51 13.54
CA ALA A 110 5.16 -11.71 12.78
C ALA A 110 5.97 -10.41 12.64
N LEU A 111 5.32 -9.25 12.46
CA LEU A 111 6.01 -7.95 12.44
C LEU A 111 6.76 -7.69 13.75
N ASP A 112 6.14 -7.95 14.91
CA ASP A 112 6.80 -7.75 16.20
C ASP A 112 8.00 -8.68 16.37
N ALA A 113 7.81 -9.95 16.03
CA ALA A 113 8.87 -10.95 16.16
C ALA A 113 10.07 -10.64 15.27
N CYS A 114 9.83 -10.00 14.11
CA CYS A 114 10.87 -9.58 13.19
C CYS A 114 11.35 -8.14 13.41
N LYS A 115 10.93 -7.50 14.51
CA LYS A 115 11.31 -6.13 14.92
C LYS A 115 11.02 -5.08 13.86
N LEU A 116 9.92 -5.24 13.13
CA LEU A 116 9.45 -4.32 12.13
C LEU A 116 8.45 -3.32 12.72
N GLN A 117 8.38 -2.12 12.14
CA GLN A 117 7.43 -1.11 12.60
C GLN A 117 6.00 -1.53 12.23
N ARG A 118 5.08 -1.53 13.19
CA ARG A 118 3.67 -1.84 12.91
C ARG A 118 3.02 -0.68 12.12
N PRO A 119 2.34 -0.96 10.99
CA PRO A 119 1.44 0.00 10.35
C PRO A 119 0.35 0.41 11.35
N VAL A 120 0.19 1.71 11.57
CA VAL A 120 -0.88 2.30 12.40
C VAL A 120 -2.11 2.64 11.58
#